data_AF-A0A958LJA5-F1
#
_entry.id   AF-A0A958LJA5-F1
#
_cell.length_a   1.000
_cell.length_b   1.000
_cell.length_c   1.000
_cell.angle_alpha   90.00
_cell.angle_beta   90.00
_cell.angle_gamma   90.00
#
_symmetry.space_group_name_H-M   'P 1'
#
loop_
_entity.id
_entity.type
_entity.pdbx_description
1 polymer ?
#
loop_
_entity_poly.entity_id
_entity_poly.type
_entity_poly.pdbx_seq_one_letter_code
_entity_poly.pdbx_strand_id
1 'polypeptide(L)' 'ELEKRVTFCEFEPIHLEYSFKFSKGDINKLAENTGFEVTEHFSDKKGYFVDSLWKVNKE' A
#
# COMPACT_ATOMS: atom_id res chain seq x y z
N GLU A 1 28.22 5.92 18.64
CA GLU A 1 27.06 5.17 19.18
C GLU A 1 27.03 3.75 18.59
N LEU A 2 27.98 2.91 18.97
CA LEU A 2 27.91 1.45 18.76
C LEU A 2 27.84 0.89 20.19
N GLU A 3 26.92 -0.03 20.48
CA GLU A 3 26.57 -0.60 21.81
C GLU A 3 25.34 -0.03 22.55
N LYS A 4 24.43 0.65 21.86
CA LYS A 4 23.14 1.01 22.49
C LYS A 4 22.33 -0.25 22.82
N ARG A 5 22.00 -0.42 24.10
CA ARG A 5 21.08 -1.47 24.60
C ARG A 5 19.73 -0.85 24.90
N VAL A 6 18.67 -1.53 24.50
CA VAL A 6 17.28 -1.16 24.80
C VAL A 6 16.59 -2.40 25.34
N THR A 7 15.82 -2.24 26.42
CA THR A 7 15.11 -3.31 27.11
C THR A 7 13.61 -3.08 27.01
N PHE A 8 12.86 -4.16 26.90
CA PHE A 8 11.40 -4.14 26.81
C PHE A 8 10.81 -4.93 27.99
N CYS A 9 9.65 -4.51 28.47
CA CYS A 9 8.87 -5.26 29.45
C CYS A 9 8.24 -6.51 28.80
N GLU A 10 7.85 -7.48 29.63
CA GLU A 10 7.05 -8.62 29.16
C GLU A 10 5.79 -8.11 28.45
N PHE A 11 5.54 -8.63 27.24
CA PHE A 11 4.41 -8.27 26.37
C PHE A 11 4.37 -6.80 25.91
N GLU A 12 5.47 -6.05 26.02
CA GLU A 12 5.55 -4.71 25.44
C GLU A 12 5.39 -4.78 23.91
N PRO A 13 4.34 -4.18 23.33
CA PRO A 13 4.07 -4.31 21.91
C PRO A 13 5.07 -3.47 21.11
N ILE A 14 5.71 -4.10 20.13
CA ILE A 14 6.60 -3.43 19.19
C ILE A 14 5.90 -3.39 17.83
N HIS A 15 5.69 -2.19 17.31
CA HIS A 15 5.20 -2.03 15.95
C HIS A 15 6.28 -2.41 14.95
N LEU A 16 6.01 -3.40 14.09
CA LEU A 16 6.97 -3.90 13.12
C LEU A 16 6.69 -3.41 11.70
N GLU A 17 5.42 -3.40 11.28
CA GLU A 17 5.04 -3.13 9.90
C GLU A 17 3.59 -2.61 9.78
N TYR A 18 3.35 -1.83 8.73
CA TYR A 18 2.01 -1.60 8.17
C TYR A 18 1.79 -2.40 6.89
N SER A 19 0.72 -3.20 6.83
CA SER A 19 0.27 -3.87 5.61
C SER A 19 -1.10 -3.33 5.19
N PHE A 20 -1.11 -2.12 4.61
CA PHE A 20 -2.34 -1.47 4.17
C PHE A 20 -3.03 -2.25 3.04
N LYS A 21 -4.36 -2.30 3.10
CA LYS A 21 -5.21 -2.93 2.08
C LYS A 21 -5.96 -1.83 1.34
N PHE A 22 -6.09 -1.99 0.02
CA PHE A 22 -6.65 -0.98 -0.86
C PHE A 22 -7.86 -1.54 -1.59
N SER A 23 -8.95 -0.77 -1.61
CA SER A 23 -10.07 -1.02 -2.51
C SER A 23 -9.77 -0.46 -3.90
N LYS A 24 -10.53 -0.88 -4.92
CA LYS A 24 -10.43 -0.28 -6.27
C LYS A 24 -10.66 1.24 -6.25
N GLY A 25 -11.52 1.72 -5.35
CA GLY A 25 -11.75 3.16 -5.16
C GLY A 25 -10.53 3.89 -4.60
N ASP A 26 -9.81 3.28 -3.66
CA ASP A 26 -8.58 3.85 -3.10
C ASP A 26 -7.47 3.89 -4.16
N ILE A 27 -7.36 2.84 -4.97
CA ILE A 27 -6.41 2.76 -6.09
C ILE A 27 -6.72 3.85 -7.12
N ASN A 28 -7.99 4.04 -7.50
CA ASN A 28 -8.38 5.08 -8.46
C ASN A 28 -8.05 6.49 -7.94
N LYS A 29 -8.38 6.77 -6.68
CA LYS A 29 -8.04 8.06 -6.04
C LYS A 29 -6.54 8.28 -5.97
N LEU A 30 -5.77 7.23 -5.68
CA LEU A 30 -4.31 7.34 -5.64
C LEU A 30 -3.75 7.66 -7.02
N ALA A 31 -4.24 7.01 -8.08
CA ALA A 31 -3.84 7.32 -9.46
C ALA A 31 -4.12 8.79 -9.79
N GLU A 32 -5.36 9.25 -9.59
CA GLU A 32 -5.78 10.62 -9.88
C GLU A 32 -4.92 11.65 -9.12
N ASN A 33 -4.74 11.45 -7.81
CA ASN A 33 -3.96 12.34 -6.96
C ASN A 33 -2.46 12.39 -7.31
N THR A 34 -1.98 11.43 -8.10
CA THR A 34 -0.57 11.33 -8.50
C THR A 34 -0.34 11.64 -9.98
N GLY A 35 -1.36 12.13 -10.69
CA GLY A 35 -1.25 12.50 -12.11
C GLY A 35 -1.35 11.32 -13.07
N PHE A 36 -1.96 10.22 -12.63
CA PHE A 36 -2.23 9.05 -13.45
C PHE A 36 -3.74 8.82 -13.60
N GLU A 37 -4.11 8.11 -14.66
CA GLU A 37 -5.43 7.52 -14.82
C GLU A 37 -5.32 5.99 -14.77
N VAL A 38 -6.31 5.32 -14.19
CA VAL A 38 -6.38 3.86 -14.24
C VAL A 38 -7.03 3.43 -15.55
N THR A 39 -6.29 2.67 -16.36
CA THR A 39 -6.78 2.12 -17.62
C THR A 39 -7.59 0.84 -17.40
N GLU A 40 -7.11 -0.05 -16.52
CA GLU A 40 -7.75 -1.35 -16.25
C GLU A 40 -7.33 -1.92 -14.88
N HIS A 41 -8.23 -2.70 -14.27
CA HIS A 41 -7.97 -3.49 -13.06
C HIS A 41 -8.06 -4.99 -13.37
N PHE A 42 -6.95 -5.70 -13.19
CA PHE A 42 -6.92 -7.16 -13.24
C PHE A 42 -7.07 -7.72 -11.83
N SER A 43 -7.77 -8.83 -11.68
CA SER A 43 -7.93 -9.47 -10.37
C SER A 43 -7.89 -10.98 -10.50
N ASP A 44 -7.48 -11.65 -9.43
CA ASP A 44 -7.61 -13.10 -9.36
C ASP A 44 -9.10 -13.50 -9.36
N LYS A 45 -9.38 -14.80 -9.56
CA LYS A 45 -10.75 -15.31 -9.68
C LYS A 45 -11.63 -15.01 -8.46
N LYS A 46 -11.04 -14.81 -7.28
CA LYS A 46 -11.75 -14.51 -6.03
C LYS A 46 -11.76 -13.02 -5.70
N GLY A 47 -11.02 -12.19 -6.45
CA GLY A 47 -10.96 -10.74 -6.25
C GLY A 47 -10.24 -10.32 -4.96
N TYR A 48 -9.28 -11.11 -4.49
CA TYR A 48 -8.45 -10.82 -3.31
C TYR A 48 -7.25 -9.94 -3.63
N PHE A 49 -6.71 -10.06 -4.84
CA PHE A 49 -5.59 -9.26 -5.31
C PHE A 49 -5.96 -8.51 -6.57
N VAL A 50 -5.41 -7.31 -6.71
CA VAL A 50 -5.63 -6.43 -7.85
C VAL A 50 -4.28 -5.96 -8.39
N ASP A 51 -4.08 -6.14 -9.69
CA ASP A 51 -3.02 -5.48 -10.45
C ASP A 51 -3.69 -4.39 -11.31
N SER A 52 -3.24 -3.15 -11.19
CA SER A 52 -3.84 -2.01 -11.89
C SER A 52 -2.90 -1.43 -12.92
N LEU A 53 -3.35 -1.33 -14.17
CA LEU A 53 -2.58 -0.69 -15.25
C LEU A 53 -2.88 0.80 -15.27
N TRP A 54 -1.85 1.63 -15.06
CA TRP A 54 -1.98 3.08 -15.02
C TRP A 54 -1.31 3.72 -16.23
N LYS A 55 -1.87 4.83 -16.67
CA LYS A 55 -1.30 5.68 -17.72
C LYS A 55 -1.07 7.08 -17.16
N VAL A 56 0.09 7.66 -17.46
CA VAL A 56 0.40 9.03 -17.06
C VAL A 56 -0.53 10.00 -17.79
N ASN A 57 -1.15 10.91 -17.05
CA ASN A 57 -1.84 12.04 -17.65
C ASN A 57 -0.81 13.13 -17.95
N LYS A 58 -0.65 13.51 -19.22
CA LYS A 58 0.36 14.49 -19.69
C LYS A 58 -0.22 15.89 -19.89
N GLU A 59 -1.46 16.12 -19.45
CA GLU A 59 -2.07 17.46 -19.47
C GLU A 59 -1.35 18.44 -18.54
#